data_AF-A0A6N9LAH8-F1
#
_entry.id   AF-A0A6N9LAH8-F1
#
_cell.length_a   1.000
_cell.length_b   1.000
_cell.length_c   1.000
_cell.angle_alpha   90.00
_cell.angle_beta   90.00
_cell.angle_gamma   90.00
#
_symmetry.space_group_name_H-M   'P 1'
#
loop_
_entity.id
_entity.type
_entity.pdbx_description
1 polymer ?
#
loop_
_entity_poly.entity_id
_entity_poly.type
_entity_poly.pdbx_seq_one_letter_code
_entity_poly.pdbx_strand_id
1 'polypeptide(L)' 'MPKMKTHSGLKKRLKKTASGKLKRGHAYVSHLSHNKTHKQKKHLAKSTLVHPSDYKRIKSRI' A
#
# COMPACT_ATOMS: atom_id res chain seq x y z
N MET A 1 -20.64 -5.61 -24.00
CA MET A 1 -19.28 -5.71 -23.41
C MET A 1 -19.39 -5.88 -21.90
N PRO A 2 -18.76 -6.90 -21.30
CA PRO A 2 -18.71 -7.03 -19.85
C PRO A 2 -17.83 -5.94 -19.23
N LYS A 3 -18.24 -5.38 -18.08
CA LYS A 3 -17.45 -4.38 -17.34
C LYS A 3 -16.21 -5.04 -16.73
N MET A 4 -15.06 -4.37 -16.79
CA MET A 4 -13.85 -4.82 -16.09
C MET A 4 -14.09 -4.85 -14.58
N LYS A 5 -13.87 -6.01 -13.95
CA LYS A 5 -14.00 -6.17 -12.50
C LYS A 5 -12.72 -5.70 -11.81
N THR A 6 -12.87 -4.79 -10.86
CA THR A 6 -11.75 -4.33 -10.02
C THR A 6 -11.33 -5.42 -9.02
N HIS A 7 -10.04 -5.56 -8.76
CA HIS A 7 -9.56 -6.53 -7.79
C HIS A 7 -9.89 -6.06 -6.35
N SER A 8 -10.84 -6.73 -5.71
CA SER A 8 -11.41 -6.34 -4.41
C SER A 8 -10.35 -6.24 -3.30
N GLY A 9 -9.34 -7.11 -3.29
CA GLY A 9 -8.24 -7.07 -2.33
C GLY A 9 -7.32 -5.85 -2.47
N LEU A 10 -7.13 -5.37 -3.71
CA LEU A 10 -6.28 -4.20 -3.98
C LEU A 10 -7.03 -2.91 -3.64
N LYS A 11 -8.31 -2.84 -3.98
CA LYS A 11 -9.20 -1.72 -3.64
C LYS A 11 -9.24 -1.42 -2.14
N LYS A 12 -9.16 -2.46 -1.30
CA LYS A 12 -9.13 -2.32 0.16
C LYS A 12 -7.80 -1.78 0.70
N ARG A 13 -6.67 -2.11 0.06
CA ARG A 13 -5.31 -1.84 0.55
C ARG A 13 -4.70 -0.55 0.02
N LEU A 14 -5.17 -0.07 -1.13
CA LEU A 14 -4.61 1.09 -1.83
C LEU A 14 -5.58 2.26 -1.83
N LYS A 15 -5.05 3.47 -1.67
CA LYS A 15 -5.81 4.71 -1.82
C LYS A 15 -5.15 5.60 -2.85
N LYS A 16 -5.95 6.25 -3.71
CA LYS A 16 -5.49 7.22 -4.69
C LYS A 16 -5.36 8.59 -4.01
N THR A 17 -4.21 9.25 -4.17
CA THR A 17 -4.02 10.62 -3.71
C THR A 17 -4.61 11.61 -4.72
N ALA A 18 -4.79 12.87 -4.32
CA ALA A 18 -5.28 13.92 -5.22
C ALA A 18 -4.41 14.07 -6.49
N SER A 19 -3.09 13.92 -6.34
CA SER A 19 -2.11 13.93 -7.43
C SER A 19 -2.07 12.64 -8.28
N GLY A 20 -2.95 11.67 -8.01
CA GLY A 20 -3.03 10.42 -8.75
C GLY A 20 -2.04 9.34 -8.35
N LYS A 21 -1.17 9.58 -7.35
CA LYS A 21 -0.25 8.58 -6.80
C LYS A 21 -1.02 7.57 -5.94
N LEU A 22 -0.43 6.39 -5.73
CA LEU A 22 -1.02 5.32 -4.91
C LEU A 22 -0.36 5.27 -3.55
N LYS A 23 -1.16 5.38 -2.50
CA LYS A 23 -0.76 5.31 -1.09
C LYS A 23 -1.05 3.92 -0.52
N ARG A 24 -0.13 3.42 0.31
CA ARG A 24 -0.21 2.13 1.03
C ARG A 24 0.32 2.24 2.46
N GLY A 25 -0.07 1.29 3.31
CA GLY A 25 0.59 1.06 4.61
C GLY A 25 1.92 0.30 4.45
N HIS A 26 2.79 0.42 5.46
CA HIS A 26 3.94 -0.47 5.58
C HIS A 26 3.54 -1.84 6.15
N ALA A 27 4.37 -2.84 5.86
CA ALA A 27 4.29 -4.15 6.48
C ALA A 27 5.02 -4.16 7.84
N TYR A 28 4.93 -5.29 8.56
CA TYR A 28 5.68 -5.54 9.79
C TYR A 28 5.26 -4.70 11.02
N VAL A 29 4.03 -4.21 11.09
CA VAL A 29 3.52 -3.48 12.28
C VAL A 29 2.65 -4.38 13.18
N SER A 30 2.19 -5.52 12.68
CA SER A 30 1.17 -6.34 13.36
C SER A 30 1.67 -7.11 14.58
N HIS A 31 2.85 -7.73 14.51
CA HIS A 31 3.38 -8.58 15.58
C HIS A 31 4.92 -8.48 15.68
N LEU A 32 5.48 -9.07 16.73
CA LEU A 32 6.93 -9.04 17.04
C LEU A 32 7.49 -7.61 17.14
N SER A 33 6.74 -6.72 17.79
CA SER A 33 7.13 -5.32 18.00
C SER A 33 8.14 -5.13 19.13
N HIS A 34 8.32 -6.15 19.98
CA HIS A 34 9.31 -6.18 21.05
C HIS A 34 10.75 -6.19 20.50
N ASN A 35 11.00 -6.94 19.42
CA ASN A 35 12.33 -7.06 18.81
C ASN A 35 12.70 -5.87 17.91
N LYS A 36 11.82 -4.87 17.79
CA LYS A 36 12.00 -3.73 16.89
C LYS A 36 12.35 -2.49 17.67
N THR A 37 13.33 -1.75 17.17
CA THR A 37 13.70 -0.44 17.73
C THR A 37 12.53 0.54 17.65
N HIS A 38 12.47 1.49 18.58
CA HIS A 38 11.46 2.55 18.55
C HIS A 38 11.49 3.34 17.23
N LYS A 39 12.69 3.60 16.69
CA LYS A 39 12.89 4.26 15.39
C LYS A 39 12.24 3.49 14.25
N GLN A 40 12.45 2.18 14.18
CA GLN A 40 11.85 1.33 13.15
C GLN A 40 10.31 1.33 13.24
N LYS A 41 9.76 1.19 14.46
CA LYS A 41 8.30 1.25 14.68
C LYS A 41 7.70 2.58 14.20
N LYS A 42 8.34 3.70 14.55
CA LYS A 42 7.89 5.05 14.14
C LYS A 42 7.90 5.22 12.62
N HIS A 43 8.87 4.65 11.91
CA HIS A 43 8.93 4.73 10.45
C HIS A 43 7.86 3.84 9.79
N LEU A 44 7.67 2.62 10.30
CA LEU A 44 6.68 1.67 9.76
C LEU A 44 5.23 2.08 10.07
N ALA A 45 4.97 2.87 11.11
CA ALA A 45 3.62 3.36 11.41
C ALA A 45 3.09 4.33 10.33
N LYS A 46 3.97 5.02 9.60
CA LYS A 46 3.57 5.99 8.59
C LYS A 46 3.09 5.29 7.33
N SER A 47 2.24 5.97 6.55
CA SER A 47 1.91 5.49 5.20
C SER A 47 2.97 5.94 4.20
N THR A 48 3.17 5.14 3.15
CA THR A 48 4.11 5.44 2.08
C THR A 48 3.44 5.34 0.70
N LEU A 49 4.18 5.75 -0.33
CA LEU A 49 3.77 5.61 -1.71
C LEU A 49 4.19 4.24 -2.26
N VAL A 50 3.46 3.80 -3.28
CA VAL A 50 3.85 2.64 -4.08
C VAL A 50 5.11 2.98 -4.88
N HIS A 51 6.06 2.05 -4.92
CA HIS A 51 7.30 2.22 -5.68
C HIS A 51 7.00 2.22 -7.19
N PRO A 52 7.74 3.00 -8.01
CA PRO A 52 7.49 3.07 -9.46
C PRO A 52 7.49 1.71 -10.17
N SER A 53 8.31 0.76 -9.74
CA SER A 53 8.39 -0.59 -10.31
C SER A 53 7.06 -1.35 -10.28
N ASP A 54 6.31 -1.24 -9.19
CA ASP A 54 5.04 -1.96 -9.01
C ASP A 54 3.84 -1.19 -9.55
N TYR A 55 4.04 0.08 -9.88
CA TYR A 55 2.97 0.99 -10.27
C TYR A 55 2.22 0.51 -11.51
N LYS A 56 2.95 0.06 -12.55
CA LYS A 56 2.35 -0.46 -13.80
C LYS A 56 1.48 -1.68 -13.55
N ARG A 57 1.98 -2.63 -12.75
CA ARG A 57 1.25 -3.86 -12.39
C ARG A 57 -0.03 -3.53 -11.62
N ILE A 58 0.06 -2.67 -10.61
CA ILE A 58 -1.06 -2.32 -9.75
C ILE A 58 -2.14 -1.54 -10.51
N LYS A 59 -1.75 -0.59 -11.37
CA LYS A 59 -2.69 0.22 -12.16
C LYS A 59 -3.56 -0.63 -13.10
N SER A 60 -3.04 -1.75 -13.61
CA SER A 60 -3.81 -2.66 -14.47
C SER A 60 -4.93 -3.44 -13.75
N ARG A 61 -4.87 -3.52 -12.41
CA ARG A 61 -5.78 -4.35 -11.58
C ARG A 61 -6.71 -3.53 -10.67
N ILE A 62 -6.57 -2.20 -10.71
CA ILE A 62 -7.46 -1.23 -10.07
C ILE A 62 -8.56 -0.88 -11.05
#